data_AF-A0A177K490-F1
#
_entry.id   AF-A0A177K490-F1
#
_cell.length_a   1.000
_cell.length_b   1.000
_cell.length_c   1.000
_cell.angle_alpha   90.00
_cell.angle_beta   90.00
_cell.angle_gamma   90.00
#
_symmetry.space_group_name_H-M   'P 1'
#
loop_
_entity.id
_entity.type
_entity.pdbx_description
1 polymer ?
#
loop_
_entity_poly.entity_id
_entity_poly.type
_entity_poly.pdbx_seq_one_letter_code
_entity_poly.pdbx_strand_id
1 'polypeptide(L)'
;MLQHPTLDRLNAMGLAGMARAFDELAANAEAERLTHPEWLALLLDREWSFRHDRKLAARLRFAKLRHQATPEDVDYRSHRGLDRGLFLKLVAGDWIAARDNLVICGPTGVGKSWLACALGHKACRDDRSVLYQRVPKLFASLALARGDGRYARILAKLGSVQLLILDDWGLEPLDAHARHDLLEILEERYGRRSTIVTSQLPIAAWHEVIGDPTYADAILDRLVHNAHRLDLDGDSMRRVKSPSEA
;
A
#
# COMPACT_ATOMS: atom_id res chain seq x y z
N MET A 1 43.96 -8.49 16.57
CA MET A 1 43.50 -9.13 15.31
C MET A 1 43.38 -8.05 14.25
N LEU A 2 43.76 -8.33 13.00
CA LEU A 2 43.52 -7.39 11.90
C LEU A 2 41.99 -7.30 11.71
N GLN A 3 41.41 -6.11 11.90
CA GLN A 3 39.97 -5.86 11.73
C GLN A 3 39.57 -5.89 10.25
N HIS A 4 40.52 -5.54 9.37
CA HIS A 4 40.34 -5.42 7.92
C HIS A 4 39.80 -6.69 7.23
N PRO A 5 40.38 -7.90 7.45
CA PRO A 5 39.90 -9.12 6.80
C PRO A 5 38.48 -9.55 7.22
N THR A 6 38.06 -9.19 8.44
CA THR A 6 36.72 -9.52 8.95
C THR A 6 35.67 -8.65 8.27
N LEU A 7 35.92 -7.33 8.19
CA LEU A 7 35.04 -6.38 7.50
C LEU A 7 34.93 -6.72 6.00
N ASP A 8 36.04 -7.05 5.35
CA ASP A 8 36.05 -7.44 3.94
C ASP A 8 35.16 -8.68 3.70
N ARG A 9 35.23 -9.67 4.60
CA ARG A 9 34.38 -10.87 4.55
C ARG A 9 32.91 -10.56 4.82
N LEU A 10 32.59 -9.72 5.82
CA LEU A 10 31.21 -9.30 6.11
C LEU A 10 30.58 -8.60 4.91
N ASN A 11 31.30 -7.68 4.28
CA ASN A 11 30.85 -6.98 3.09
C ASN A 11 30.68 -7.94 1.89
N ALA A 12 31.62 -8.86 1.67
CA ALA A 12 31.53 -9.87 0.61
C ALA A 12 30.32 -10.81 0.78
N MET A 13 29.91 -11.09 2.02
CA MET A 13 28.70 -11.86 2.33
C MET A 13 27.41 -11.02 2.27
N GLY A 14 27.50 -9.72 2.00
CA GLY A 14 26.38 -8.79 1.99
C GLY A 14 25.82 -8.47 3.39
N LEU A 15 26.62 -8.67 4.44
CA LEU A 15 26.28 -8.38 5.85
C LEU A 15 26.65 -6.93 6.20
N ALA A 16 26.12 -5.98 5.44
CA ALA A 16 26.52 -4.57 5.54
C ALA A 16 26.10 -3.90 6.86
N GLY A 17 25.02 -4.36 7.49
CA GLY A 17 24.61 -3.91 8.82
C GLY A 17 25.56 -4.43 9.89
N MET A 18 25.98 -5.70 9.81
CA MET A 18 27.02 -6.23 10.70
C MET A 18 28.34 -5.50 10.51
N ALA A 19 28.76 -5.24 9.27
CA ALA A 19 30.03 -4.58 8.99
C ALA A 19 30.09 -3.18 9.64
N ARG A 20 29.03 -2.39 9.52
CA ARG A 20 28.93 -1.08 10.19
C ARG A 20 28.93 -1.20 11.72
N ALA A 21 28.17 -2.15 12.26
CA ALA A 21 28.14 -2.38 13.71
C ALA A 21 29.50 -2.86 14.24
N PHE A 22 30.22 -3.67 13.47
CA PHE A 22 31.56 -4.15 13.80
C PHE A 22 32.51 -2.97 13.96
N ASP A 23 32.53 -2.04 13.00
CA ASP A 23 33.35 -0.82 13.08
C ASP A 23 32.96 0.06 14.26
N GLU A 24 31.65 0.29 14.48
CA GLU A 24 31.13 1.10 15.57
C GLU A 24 31.49 0.51 16.95
N LEU A 25 31.32 -0.79 17.14
CA LEU A 25 31.63 -1.48 18.39
C LEU A 25 33.14 -1.58 18.62
N ALA A 26 33.93 -1.82 17.57
CA ALA A 26 35.39 -1.89 17.67
C ALA A 26 36.03 -0.54 18.04
N ALA A 27 35.38 0.57 17.67
CA ALA A 27 35.82 1.92 18.02
C ALA A 27 35.31 2.40 19.40
N ASN A 28 34.41 1.66 20.04
CA ASN A 28 33.78 2.05 21.30
C ASN A 28 34.45 1.38 22.51
N ALA A 29 35.16 2.15 23.33
CA ALA A 29 35.84 1.62 24.52
C ALA A 29 34.89 0.97 25.55
N GLU A 30 33.63 1.42 25.63
CA GLU A 30 32.64 0.78 26.53
C GLU A 30 32.20 -0.61 26.02
N ALA A 31 32.41 -0.91 24.73
CA ALA A 31 32.13 -2.23 24.16
C ALA A 31 33.11 -3.32 24.66
N GLU A 32 34.23 -2.96 25.29
CA GLU A 32 35.16 -3.90 25.93
C GLU A 32 34.53 -4.65 27.11
N ARG A 33 33.46 -4.11 27.69
CA ARG A 33 32.72 -4.75 28.79
C ARG A 33 31.72 -5.80 28.31
N LEU A 34 31.46 -5.88 27.01
CA LEU A 34 30.52 -6.83 26.44
C LEU A 34 31.16 -8.23 26.38
N THR A 35 30.41 -9.22 26.80
CA THR A 35 30.75 -10.63 26.57
C THR A 35 30.64 -10.96 25.08
N HIS A 36 31.35 -12.00 24.62
CA HIS A 36 31.27 -12.42 23.21
C HIS A 36 29.83 -12.68 22.71
N PRO A 37 28.91 -13.31 23.50
CA PRO A 37 27.52 -13.46 23.09
C PRO A 37 26.77 -12.13 22.92
N GLU A 38 26.96 -11.17 23.82
CA GLU A 38 26.33 -9.84 23.72
C GLU A 38 26.83 -9.09 22.49
N TRP A 39 28.13 -9.20 22.23
CA TRP A 39 28.76 -8.60 21.06
C TRP A 39 28.19 -9.17 19.75
N LEU A 40 28.08 -10.50 19.66
CA LEU A 40 27.47 -11.16 18.51
C LEU A 40 25.98 -10.82 18.35
N ALA A 41 25.24 -10.74 19.46
CA ALA A 41 23.82 -10.37 19.45
C ALA A 41 23.62 -8.97 18.86
N LEU A 42 24.41 -7.97 19.28
CA LEU A 42 24.33 -6.62 18.74
C LEU A 42 24.62 -6.55 17.23
N LEU A 43 25.62 -7.30 16.75
CA LEU A 43 25.89 -7.38 15.31
C LEU A 43 24.71 -7.98 14.53
N LEU A 44 24.15 -9.09 15.04
CA LEU A 44 23.00 -9.76 14.43
C LEU A 44 21.77 -8.86 14.39
N ASP A 45 21.48 -8.18 15.49
CA ASP A 45 20.36 -7.24 15.59
C ASP A 45 20.51 -6.08 14.59
N ARG A 46 21.75 -5.60 14.40
CA ARG A 46 22.00 -4.52 13.44
C ARG A 46 21.83 -4.95 12.00
N GLU A 47 22.30 -6.14 11.66
CA GLU A 47 22.08 -6.72 10.33
C GLU A 47 20.62 -7.02 10.06
N TRP A 48 19.92 -7.59 11.05
CA TRP A 48 18.50 -7.88 10.96
C TRP A 48 17.70 -6.61 10.68
N SER A 49 17.92 -5.56 11.50
CA SER A 49 17.27 -4.26 11.34
C SER A 49 17.60 -3.63 9.99
N PHE A 50 18.88 -3.65 9.59
CA PHE A 50 19.31 -3.10 8.30
C PHE A 50 18.63 -3.79 7.11
N ARG A 51 18.51 -5.14 7.14
CA ARG A 51 17.81 -5.89 6.10
C ARG A 51 16.32 -5.59 6.10
N HIS A 52 15.69 -5.55 7.28
CA HIS A 52 14.28 -5.25 7.44
C HIS A 52 13.94 -3.87 6.86
N ASP A 53 14.68 -2.83 7.25
CA ASP A 53 14.50 -1.47 6.78
C ASP A 53 14.71 -1.34 5.27
N ARG A 54 15.74 -2.00 4.73
CA ARG A 54 16.01 -1.99 3.29
C ARG A 54 14.88 -2.62 2.50
N LYS A 55 14.31 -3.72 3.01
CA LYS A 55 13.19 -4.44 2.39
C LYS A 55 11.91 -3.59 2.45
N LEU A 56 11.60 -2.98 3.60
CA LEU A 56 10.47 -2.07 3.75
C LEU A 56 10.59 -0.86 2.82
N ALA A 57 11.76 -0.20 2.80
CA ALA A 57 12.01 0.94 1.93
C ALA A 57 11.85 0.57 0.44
N ALA A 58 12.32 -0.61 0.02
CA ALA A 58 12.12 -1.10 -1.34
C ALA A 58 10.64 -1.31 -1.68
N ARG A 59 9.84 -1.87 -0.76
CA ARG A 59 8.40 -2.05 -0.95
C ARG A 59 7.65 -0.73 -1.01
N LEU A 60 7.95 0.21 -0.12
CA LEU A 60 7.32 1.54 -0.12
C LEU A 60 7.61 2.30 -1.43
N ARG A 61 8.86 2.22 -1.93
CA ARG A 61 9.22 2.78 -3.25
C ARG A 61 8.44 2.10 -4.39
N PHE A 62 8.28 0.78 -4.34
CA PHE A 62 7.51 0.05 -5.34
C PHE A 62 6.01 0.37 -5.29
N ALA A 63 5.46 0.55 -4.09
CA ALA A 63 4.04 0.81 -3.85
C ALA A 63 3.60 2.15 -4.42
N LYS A 64 4.49 3.14 -4.44
CA LYS A 64 4.21 4.50 -4.97
C LYS A 64 2.96 5.12 -4.32
N LEU A 65 2.81 4.92 -3.01
CA LEU A 65 1.71 5.51 -2.23
C LEU A 65 1.74 7.02 -2.39
N ARG A 66 0.57 7.62 -2.65
CA ARG A 66 0.45 9.08 -2.87
C ARG A 66 0.69 9.89 -1.61
N HIS A 67 0.33 9.35 -0.46
CA HIS A 67 0.44 10.01 0.83
C HIS A 67 1.39 9.24 1.74
N GLN A 68 2.22 9.98 2.49
CA GLN A 68 2.92 9.43 3.65
C GLN A 68 1.90 9.34 4.80
N ALA A 69 1.12 8.27 4.76
CA ALA A 69 0.04 8.01 5.70
C ALA A 69 0.39 6.74 6.49
N THR A 70 0.19 6.80 7.80
CA THR A 70 0.37 5.64 8.67
C THR A 70 -0.88 5.43 9.53
N PRO A 71 -1.22 4.20 9.93
CA PRO A 71 -2.40 3.96 10.79
C PRO A 71 -2.32 4.70 12.13
N GLU A 72 -1.12 4.96 12.63
CA GLU A 72 -0.90 5.64 13.90
C GLU A 72 -1.31 7.13 13.84
N ASP A 73 -1.26 7.75 12.65
CA ASP A 73 -1.59 9.16 12.43
C ASP A 73 -3.09 9.39 12.12
N VAL A 74 -3.93 8.36 12.23
CA VAL A 74 -5.35 8.46 11.88
C VAL A 74 -6.07 9.36 12.87
N ASP A 75 -6.70 10.43 12.36
CA ASP A 75 -7.59 11.27 13.16
C ASP A 75 -8.99 10.62 13.28
N TYR A 76 -9.33 10.23 14.51
CA TYR A 76 -10.64 9.72 14.92
C TYR A 76 -11.52 10.79 15.59
N ARG A 77 -10.99 12.00 15.84
CA ARG A 77 -11.74 13.10 16.48
C ARG A 77 -12.65 13.79 15.48
N SER A 78 -12.20 13.91 14.23
CA SER A 78 -13.02 14.48 13.16
C SER A 78 -14.22 13.58 12.85
N HIS A 79 -15.42 14.15 12.90
CA HIS A 79 -16.67 13.47 12.60
C HIS A 79 -16.81 13.23 11.09
N ARG A 80 -16.50 12.01 10.67
CA ARG A 80 -16.53 11.57 9.27
C ARG A 80 -16.99 10.12 9.07
N GLY A 81 -17.77 9.61 10.01
CA GLY A 81 -18.32 8.25 9.93
C GLY A 81 -17.30 7.12 10.08
N LEU A 82 -16.05 7.40 10.45
CA LEU A 82 -15.02 6.38 10.57
C LEU A 82 -15.21 5.54 11.84
N ASP A 83 -15.72 4.31 11.68
CA ASP A 83 -15.76 3.31 12.74
C ASP A 83 -14.33 2.87 13.12
N ARG A 84 -13.92 3.21 14.35
CA ARG A 84 -12.59 2.88 14.89
C ARG A 84 -12.37 1.38 15.04
N GLY A 85 -13.38 0.62 15.47
CA GLY A 85 -13.27 -0.81 15.65
C GLY A 85 -13.07 -1.54 14.33
N LEU A 86 -13.87 -1.19 13.32
CA LEU A 86 -13.72 -1.71 11.97
C LEU A 86 -12.37 -1.31 11.36
N PHE A 87 -11.96 -0.04 11.49
CA PHE A 87 -10.69 0.40 10.92
C PHE A 87 -9.49 -0.32 11.56
N LEU A 88 -9.49 -0.53 12.88
CA LEU A 88 -8.45 -1.30 13.55
C LEU A 88 -8.39 -2.77 13.07
N LYS A 89 -9.55 -3.39 12.82
CA LYS A 89 -9.60 -4.73 12.18
C LYS A 89 -9.00 -4.71 10.78
N LEU A 90 -9.28 -3.67 9.99
CA LEU A 90 -8.68 -3.51 8.65
C LEU A 90 -7.17 -3.28 8.70
N VAL A 91 -6.66 -2.58 9.72
CA VAL A 91 -5.22 -2.37 9.98
C VAL A 91 -4.52 -3.68 10.35
N ALA A 92 -5.19 -4.60 11.03
CA ALA A 92 -4.64 -5.93 11.32
C ALA A 92 -4.31 -6.72 10.04
N GLY A 93 -5.07 -6.50 8.96
CA GLY A 93 -4.75 -7.00 7.63
C GLY A 93 -5.18 -8.44 7.33
N ASP A 94 -5.96 -9.07 8.21
CA ASP A 94 -6.49 -10.44 8.02
C ASP A 94 -7.33 -10.55 6.74
N TRP A 95 -8.10 -9.51 6.42
CA TRP A 95 -8.88 -9.42 5.18
C TRP A 95 -8.01 -9.51 3.91
N ILE A 96 -6.75 -9.06 3.96
CA ILE A 96 -5.81 -9.20 2.84
C ILE A 96 -5.36 -10.66 2.70
N ALA A 97 -5.24 -11.39 3.81
CA ALA A 97 -4.95 -12.83 3.78
C ALA A 97 -6.15 -13.64 3.29
N ALA A 98 -7.37 -13.23 3.69
CA ALA A 98 -8.63 -13.78 3.23
C ALA A 98 -8.94 -13.47 1.75
N ARG A 99 -8.21 -12.50 1.16
CA ARG A 99 -8.36 -12.05 -0.24
C ARG A 99 -9.65 -11.26 -0.48
N ASP A 100 -10.17 -10.66 0.59
CA ASP A 100 -11.33 -9.80 0.54
C ASP A 100 -10.94 -8.42 -0.02
N ASN A 101 -11.92 -7.68 -0.50
CA ASN A 101 -11.74 -6.33 -1.00
C ASN A 101 -12.14 -5.30 0.06
N LEU A 102 -11.81 -4.04 -0.19
CA LEU A 102 -12.26 -2.92 0.63
C LEU A 102 -12.70 -1.77 -0.26
N VAL A 103 -13.92 -1.30 -0.06
CA VAL A 103 -14.44 -0.09 -0.69
C VAL A 103 -14.49 1.03 0.34
N ILE A 104 -13.89 2.17 0.00
CA ILE A 104 -13.92 3.40 0.81
C ILE A 104 -14.66 4.47 0.03
N CYS A 105 -15.89 4.78 0.45
CA CYS A 105 -16.75 5.78 -0.17
C CYS A 105 -16.87 7.03 0.70
N GLY A 106 -17.35 8.14 0.13
CA GLY A 106 -17.58 9.40 0.86
C GLY A 106 -17.20 10.66 0.09
N PRO A 107 -17.55 11.86 0.57
CA PRO A 107 -17.37 13.10 -0.17
C PRO A 107 -15.90 13.50 -0.34
N THR A 108 -15.61 14.51 -1.16
CA THR A 108 -14.24 14.98 -1.36
C THR A 108 -13.62 15.48 -0.06
N GLY A 109 -12.37 15.09 0.20
CA GLY A 109 -11.57 15.66 1.29
C GLY A 109 -11.71 14.96 2.64
N VAL A 110 -12.59 13.98 2.81
CA VAL A 110 -12.78 13.24 4.08
C VAL A 110 -11.69 12.19 4.40
N GLY A 111 -10.66 12.11 3.56
CA GLY A 111 -9.47 11.26 3.82
C GLY A 111 -9.49 9.86 3.21
N LYS A 112 -10.39 9.53 2.27
CA LYS A 112 -10.46 8.20 1.61
C LYS A 112 -9.10 7.69 1.09
N SER A 113 -8.46 8.47 0.21
CA SER A 113 -7.15 8.16 -0.37
C SER A 113 -6.05 8.06 0.68
N TRP A 114 -6.16 8.86 1.74
CA TRP A 114 -5.20 8.86 2.85
C TRP A 114 -5.32 7.58 3.68
N LEU A 115 -6.55 7.16 4.03
CA LEU A 115 -6.79 5.89 4.73
C LEU A 115 -6.34 4.69 3.90
N ALA A 116 -6.62 4.68 2.60
CA ALA A 116 -6.13 3.64 1.70
C ALA A 116 -4.59 3.59 1.69
N CYS A 117 -3.91 4.74 1.67
CA CYS A 117 -2.45 4.80 1.79
C CYS A 117 -1.96 4.31 3.16
N ALA A 118 -2.65 4.63 4.27
CA ALA A 118 -2.29 4.16 5.60
C ALA A 118 -2.35 2.62 5.70
N LEU A 119 -3.42 2.02 5.17
CA LEU A 119 -3.56 0.57 5.07
C LEU A 119 -2.49 -0.04 4.16
N GLY A 120 -2.21 0.60 3.00
CA GLY A 120 -1.13 0.19 2.10
C GLY A 120 0.26 0.28 2.73
N HIS A 121 0.50 1.30 3.56
CA HIS A 121 1.75 1.45 4.30
C HIS A 121 1.90 0.34 5.34
N LYS A 122 0.84 0.06 6.11
CA LYS A 122 0.82 -1.06 7.05
C LYS A 122 1.05 -2.40 6.36
N ALA A 123 0.38 -2.65 5.24
CA ALA A 123 0.60 -3.86 4.45
C ALA A 123 2.06 -3.99 3.98
N CYS A 124 2.73 -2.90 3.61
CA CYS A 124 4.17 -2.91 3.31
C CYS A 124 5.02 -3.28 4.53
N ARG A 125 4.68 -2.77 5.73
CA ARG A 125 5.32 -3.14 7.01
C ARG A 125 5.13 -4.62 7.32
N ASP A 126 3.97 -5.18 6.96
CA ASP A 126 3.64 -6.61 7.12
C ASP A 126 4.19 -7.48 5.98
N ASP A 127 5.26 -7.03 5.34
CA ASP A 127 5.95 -7.75 4.28
C ASP A 127 5.12 -8.02 3.00
N ARG A 128 3.99 -7.33 2.79
CA ARG A 128 3.12 -7.53 1.62
C ARG A 128 3.50 -6.62 0.45
N SER A 129 3.39 -7.12 -0.77
CA SER A 129 3.53 -6.30 -1.98
C SER A 129 2.29 -5.44 -2.21
N VAL A 130 2.48 -4.13 -2.35
CA VAL A 130 1.41 -3.15 -2.55
C VAL A 130 1.68 -2.37 -3.83
N LEU A 131 0.64 -1.96 -4.54
CA LEU A 131 0.74 -0.98 -5.63
C LEU A 131 -0.45 -0.04 -5.58
N TYR A 132 -0.16 1.26 -5.65
CA TYR A 132 -1.17 2.30 -5.74
C TYR A 132 -1.28 2.83 -7.17
N GLN A 133 -2.51 3.00 -7.65
CA GLN A 133 -2.85 3.55 -8.95
C GLN A 133 -4.03 4.51 -8.82
N ARG A 134 -3.90 5.70 -9.42
CA ARG A 134 -5.07 6.55 -9.66
C ARG A 134 -5.77 6.05 -10.92
N VAL A 135 -7.05 5.72 -10.82
CA VAL A 135 -7.82 5.09 -11.89
C VAL A 135 -7.74 5.87 -13.21
N PRO A 136 -7.95 7.21 -13.26
CA PRO A 136 -7.85 7.94 -14.54
C PRO A 136 -6.47 7.84 -15.20
N LYS A 137 -5.39 7.89 -14.41
CA LYS A 137 -4.02 7.76 -14.92
C LYS A 137 -3.70 6.34 -15.37
N LEU A 138 -4.27 5.35 -14.70
CA LEU A 138 -4.11 3.95 -15.03
C LEU A 138 -4.70 3.65 -16.42
N PHE A 139 -5.95 4.05 -16.67
CA PHE A 139 -6.59 3.83 -17.97
C PHE A 139 -5.87 4.56 -19.10
N ALA A 140 -5.45 5.81 -18.91
CA ALA A 140 -4.61 6.51 -19.89
C ALA A 140 -3.30 5.76 -20.19
N SER A 141 -2.66 5.18 -19.17
CA SER A 141 -1.46 4.36 -19.35
C SER A 141 -1.73 3.04 -20.07
N LEU A 142 -2.87 2.40 -19.83
CA LEU A 142 -3.25 1.13 -20.47
C LEU A 142 -3.60 1.34 -21.94
N ALA A 143 -4.32 2.42 -22.27
CA ALA A 143 -4.62 2.82 -23.64
C ALA A 143 -3.32 2.99 -24.47
N LEU A 144 -2.32 3.69 -23.94
CA LEU A 144 -1.01 3.82 -24.59
C LEU A 144 -0.27 2.47 -24.68
N ALA A 145 -0.34 1.66 -23.63
CA ALA A 145 0.39 0.39 -23.55
C ALA A 145 -0.13 -0.69 -24.52
N ARG A 146 -1.35 -0.53 -25.05
CA ARG A 146 -1.88 -1.38 -26.11
C ARG A 146 -1.15 -1.16 -27.44
N GLY A 147 -0.75 0.08 -27.73
CA GLY A 147 -0.03 0.43 -28.97
C GLY A 147 1.45 0.05 -28.99
N ASP A 148 2.07 -0.14 -27.82
CA ASP A 148 3.52 -0.41 -27.70
C ASP A 148 3.87 -1.78 -27.07
N GLY A 149 2.87 -2.64 -26.89
CA GLY A 149 3.05 -4.02 -26.41
C GLY A 149 3.29 -4.18 -24.91
N ARG A 150 3.23 -3.10 -24.11
CA ARG A 150 3.42 -3.17 -22.64
C ARG A 150 2.17 -3.62 -21.87
N TYR A 151 1.01 -3.69 -22.52
CA TYR A 151 -0.29 -3.96 -21.88
C TYR A 151 -0.27 -5.21 -20.98
N ALA A 152 0.12 -6.37 -21.52
CA ALA A 152 0.16 -7.63 -20.76
C ALA A 152 1.10 -7.56 -19.54
N ARG A 153 2.23 -6.86 -19.68
CA ARG A 153 3.18 -6.66 -18.57
C ARG A 153 2.58 -5.80 -17.46
N ILE A 154 1.81 -4.77 -17.81
CA ILE A 154 1.14 -3.93 -16.81
C ILE A 154 0.05 -4.74 -16.10
N LEU A 155 -0.79 -5.49 -16.84
CA LEU A 155 -1.80 -6.36 -16.24
C LEU A 155 -1.18 -7.39 -15.28
N ALA A 156 -0.13 -8.11 -15.69
CA ALA A 156 0.56 -9.07 -14.83
C ALA A 156 1.12 -8.43 -13.55
N LYS A 157 1.62 -7.18 -13.67
CA LYS A 157 2.08 -6.42 -12.50
C LYS A 157 0.90 -6.05 -11.57
N LEU A 158 -0.22 -5.60 -12.12
CA LEU A 158 -1.42 -5.26 -11.35
C LEU A 158 -2.04 -6.50 -10.71
N GLY A 159 -2.02 -7.64 -11.38
CA GLY A 159 -2.52 -8.92 -10.88
C GLY A 159 -1.65 -9.53 -9.77
N SER A 160 -0.32 -9.42 -9.87
CA SER A 160 0.60 -10.12 -8.97
C SER A 160 0.70 -9.54 -7.55
N VAL A 161 0.45 -8.24 -7.36
CA VAL A 161 0.60 -7.60 -6.04
C VAL A 161 -0.44 -8.07 -5.03
N GLN A 162 -0.04 -8.26 -3.78
CA GLN A 162 -0.91 -8.72 -2.69
C GLN A 162 -2.04 -7.72 -2.39
N LEU A 163 -1.76 -6.42 -2.51
CA LEU A 163 -2.73 -5.36 -2.35
C LEU A 163 -2.63 -4.36 -3.50
N LEU A 164 -3.71 -4.18 -4.26
CA LEU A 164 -3.84 -3.14 -5.27
C LEU A 164 -4.75 -2.05 -4.73
N ILE A 165 -4.34 -0.79 -4.82
CA ILE A 165 -5.16 0.36 -4.45
C ILE A 165 -5.53 1.11 -5.73
N LEU A 166 -6.83 1.13 -6.03
CA LEU A 166 -7.44 1.89 -7.11
C LEU A 166 -8.11 3.14 -6.53
N ASP A 167 -7.40 4.27 -6.62
CA ASP A 167 -7.84 5.53 -6.05
C ASP A 167 -8.56 6.40 -7.08
N ASP A 168 -9.52 7.20 -6.62
CA ASP A 168 -10.35 8.10 -7.44
C ASP A 168 -11.23 7.37 -8.48
N TRP A 169 -11.88 6.28 -8.07
CA TRP A 169 -12.85 5.56 -8.88
C TRP A 169 -14.13 6.37 -9.13
N GLY A 170 -14.59 6.33 -10.38
CA GLY A 170 -15.89 6.87 -10.79
C GLY A 170 -15.99 8.39 -10.86
N LEU A 171 -14.89 9.08 -11.19
CA LEU A 171 -14.93 10.51 -11.48
C LEU A 171 -15.59 10.83 -12.84
N GLU A 172 -15.47 9.91 -13.80
CA GLU A 172 -15.96 10.05 -15.17
C GLU A 172 -16.54 8.69 -15.63
N PRO A 173 -17.55 8.68 -16.51
CA PRO A 173 -18.04 7.45 -17.11
C PRO A 173 -16.95 6.69 -17.86
N LEU A 174 -16.99 5.37 -17.81
CA LEU A 174 -16.00 4.54 -18.49
C LEU A 174 -16.32 4.36 -19.98
N ASP A 175 -15.29 4.50 -20.82
CA ASP A 175 -15.38 4.05 -22.21
C ASP A 175 -15.31 2.51 -22.31
N ALA A 176 -15.47 1.97 -23.53
CA ALA A 176 -15.44 0.52 -23.75
C ALA A 176 -14.10 -0.12 -23.38
N HIS A 177 -12.97 0.56 -23.62
CA HIS A 177 -11.65 0.04 -23.32
C HIS A 177 -11.38 0.06 -21.81
N ALA A 178 -11.72 1.13 -21.11
CA ALA A 178 -11.56 1.25 -19.66
C ALA A 178 -12.39 0.20 -18.89
N ARG A 179 -13.61 -0.08 -19.36
CA ARG A 179 -14.43 -1.18 -18.82
C ARG A 179 -13.75 -2.53 -18.95
N HIS A 180 -13.27 -2.84 -20.16
CA HIS A 180 -12.56 -4.07 -20.44
C HIS A 180 -11.27 -4.17 -19.61
N ASP A 181 -10.48 -3.10 -19.56
CA ASP A 181 -9.24 -3.04 -18.78
C ASP A 181 -9.51 -3.32 -17.31
N LEU A 182 -10.54 -2.71 -16.73
CA LEU A 182 -10.90 -2.94 -15.34
C LEU A 182 -11.34 -4.38 -15.08
N LEU A 183 -12.19 -4.93 -15.95
CA LEU A 183 -12.65 -6.30 -15.81
C LEU A 183 -11.47 -7.29 -15.86
N GLU A 184 -10.54 -7.12 -16.79
CA GLU A 184 -9.31 -7.93 -16.88
C GLU A 184 -8.46 -7.84 -15.61
N ILE A 185 -8.27 -6.63 -15.07
CA ILE A 185 -7.54 -6.44 -13.81
C ILE A 185 -8.23 -7.18 -12.67
N LEU A 186 -9.56 -7.11 -12.58
CA LEU A 186 -10.32 -7.73 -11.51
C LEU A 186 -10.39 -9.25 -11.66
N GLU A 187 -10.50 -9.77 -12.88
CA GLU A 187 -10.50 -11.21 -13.18
C GLU A 187 -9.18 -11.86 -12.76
N GLU A 188 -8.04 -11.23 -13.06
CA GLU A 188 -6.74 -11.75 -12.65
C GLU A 188 -6.61 -11.83 -11.12
N ARG A 189 -7.29 -10.93 -10.40
CA ARG A 189 -7.20 -10.77 -8.94
C ARG A 189 -8.27 -11.52 -8.16
N TYR A 190 -9.41 -11.82 -8.77
CA TYR A 190 -10.59 -12.36 -8.09
C TYR A 190 -10.26 -13.67 -7.35
N GLY A 191 -10.59 -13.73 -6.06
CA GLY A 191 -10.30 -14.86 -5.18
C GLY A 191 -8.80 -15.16 -4.98
N ARG A 192 -7.88 -14.31 -5.48
CA ARG A 192 -6.43 -14.50 -5.40
C ARG A 192 -5.71 -13.39 -4.61
N ARG A 193 -6.17 -12.14 -4.77
CA ARG A 193 -5.51 -10.93 -4.25
C ARG A 193 -6.53 -9.85 -3.89
N SER A 194 -6.22 -9.01 -2.91
CA SER A 194 -7.13 -7.99 -2.39
C SER A 194 -7.03 -6.64 -3.09
N THR A 195 -8.14 -5.97 -3.27
CA THR A 195 -8.20 -4.65 -3.91
C THR A 195 -8.88 -3.63 -2.99
N ILE A 196 -8.26 -2.47 -2.81
CA ILE A 196 -8.89 -1.29 -2.23
C ILE A 196 -9.39 -0.41 -3.36
N VAL A 197 -10.62 0.07 -3.26
CA VAL A 197 -11.16 1.11 -4.14
C VAL A 197 -11.58 2.30 -3.31
N THR A 198 -11.21 3.50 -3.75
CA THR A 198 -11.75 4.73 -3.18
C THR A 198 -12.66 5.41 -4.20
N SER A 199 -13.84 5.86 -3.76
CA SER A 199 -14.77 6.56 -4.65
C SER A 199 -15.48 7.69 -3.92
N GLN A 200 -15.87 8.71 -4.68
CA GLN A 200 -16.79 9.73 -4.19
C GLN A 200 -18.25 9.33 -4.37
N LEU A 201 -18.49 8.36 -5.25
CA LEU A 201 -19.83 7.89 -5.55
C LEU A 201 -20.20 6.72 -4.65
N PRO A 202 -21.44 6.66 -4.15
CA PRO A 202 -21.94 5.46 -3.50
C PRO A 202 -21.94 4.30 -4.50
N ILE A 203 -21.74 3.08 -4.01
CA ILE A 203 -21.70 1.85 -4.83
C ILE A 203 -22.93 1.74 -5.74
N ALA A 204 -24.11 2.16 -5.26
CA ALA A 204 -25.35 2.14 -6.04
C ALA A 204 -25.28 2.92 -7.36
N ALA A 205 -24.42 3.93 -7.46
CA ALA A 205 -24.22 4.72 -8.68
C ALA A 205 -23.16 4.13 -9.63
N TRP A 206 -22.44 3.07 -9.23
CA TRP A 206 -21.34 2.55 -10.04
C TRP A 206 -21.82 1.87 -11.32
N HIS A 207 -23.05 1.34 -11.34
CA HIS A 207 -23.64 0.74 -12.54
C HIS A 207 -23.75 1.77 -13.69
N GLU A 208 -24.23 2.98 -13.35
CA GLU A 208 -24.35 4.10 -14.29
C GLU A 208 -22.98 4.57 -14.80
N VAL A 209 -22.00 4.69 -13.91
CA VAL A 209 -20.62 5.10 -14.25
C VAL A 209 -19.94 4.11 -15.18
N ILE A 210 -20.18 2.82 -14.98
CA ILE A 210 -19.65 1.77 -15.85
C ILE A 210 -20.36 1.85 -17.22
N GLY A 211 -21.66 2.11 -17.26
CA GLY A 211 -22.38 2.43 -18.50
C GLY A 211 -22.57 1.25 -19.45
N ASP A 212 -22.37 0.02 -18.98
CA ASP A 212 -22.83 -1.22 -19.63
C ASP A 212 -23.25 -2.24 -18.56
N PRO A 213 -24.50 -2.74 -18.60
CA PRO A 213 -25.00 -3.64 -17.56
C PRO A 213 -24.19 -4.92 -17.38
N THR A 214 -23.72 -5.52 -18.47
CA THR A 214 -22.98 -6.79 -18.44
C THR A 214 -21.63 -6.60 -17.75
N TYR A 215 -20.90 -5.54 -18.14
CA TYR A 215 -19.65 -5.17 -17.49
C TYR A 215 -19.88 -4.76 -16.04
N ALA A 216 -20.92 -3.98 -15.76
CA ALA A 216 -21.22 -3.51 -14.42
C ALA A 216 -21.48 -4.67 -13.46
N ASP A 217 -22.31 -5.63 -13.85
CA ASP A 217 -22.60 -6.80 -13.03
C ASP A 217 -21.33 -7.63 -12.79
N ALA A 218 -20.53 -7.88 -13.84
CA ALA A 218 -19.29 -8.65 -13.72
C ALA A 218 -18.22 -7.97 -12.84
N ILE A 219 -18.07 -6.65 -12.96
CA ILE A 219 -17.13 -5.85 -12.17
C ILE A 219 -17.58 -5.80 -10.70
N LEU A 220 -18.85 -5.50 -10.45
CA LEU A 220 -19.38 -5.36 -9.08
C LEU A 220 -19.39 -6.70 -8.35
N ASP A 221 -19.69 -7.81 -9.02
CA ASP A 221 -19.60 -9.14 -8.44
C ASP A 221 -18.18 -9.43 -7.91
N ARG A 222 -17.15 -9.14 -8.70
CA ARG A 222 -15.75 -9.40 -8.31
C ARG A 222 -15.22 -8.42 -7.27
N LEU A 223 -15.67 -7.17 -7.34
CA LEU A 223 -15.09 -6.08 -6.56
C LEU A 223 -15.81 -5.85 -5.23
N VAL A 224 -17.14 -6.01 -5.21
CA VAL A 224 -18.00 -5.56 -4.12
C VAL A 224 -18.63 -6.71 -3.33
N HIS A 225 -18.83 -7.88 -3.93
CA HIS A 225 -19.53 -9.01 -3.28
C HIS A 225 -18.89 -9.40 -1.94
N ASN A 226 -17.56 -9.58 -1.93
CA ASN A 226 -16.77 -9.89 -0.72
C ASN A 226 -15.98 -8.68 -0.20
N ALA A 227 -16.54 -7.47 -0.33
CA ALA A 227 -15.86 -6.26 0.11
C ALA A 227 -16.29 -5.80 1.49
N HIS A 228 -15.30 -5.51 2.34
CA HIS A 228 -15.50 -4.59 3.46
C HIS A 228 -15.88 -3.20 2.94
N ARG A 229 -16.68 -2.47 3.70
CA ARG A 229 -17.16 -1.14 3.32
C ARG A 229 -16.84 -0.13 4.42
N LEU A 230 -16.26 0.99 4.00
CA LEU A 230 -16.05 2.18 4.82
C LEU A 230 -16.73 3.35 4.13
N ASP A 231 -17.94 3.67 4.56
CA ASP A 231 -18.68 4.83 4.11
C ASP A 231 -18.35 6.01 5.02
N LEU A 232 -17.60 6.97 4.49
CA LEU A 232 -17.23 8.18 5.19
C LEU A 232 -18.20 9.31 4.85
N ASP A 233 -18.42 10.20 5.81
CA ASP A 233 -19.22 11.40 5.66
C ASP A 233 -18.47 12.64 6.19
N GLY A 234 -19.18 13.75 6.37
CA GLY A 234 -18.63 14.96 6.98
C GLY A 234 -17.83 15.86 6.04
N ASP A 235 -17.22 16.88 6.64
CA ASP A 235 -16.53 17.96 5.93
C ASP A 235 -15.11 17.60 5.47
N SER A 236 -14.60 18.38 4.52
CA SER A 236 -13.25 18.23 4.00
C SER A 236 -12.19 18.50 5.07
N MET A 237 -11.40 17.46 5.39
CA MET A 237 -10.25 17.50 6.29
C MET A 237 -9.10 18.39 5.80
N ARG A 238 -9.14 18.82 4.52
CA ARG A 238 -8.11 19.69 3.95
C ARG A 238 -8.19 21.11 4.51
N ARG A 239 -9.39 21.57 4.89
CA ARG A 239 -9.61 22.93 5.43
C ARG A 239 -9.04 23.11 6.84
N VAL A 240 -9.05 22.04 7.65
CA VAL A 240 -8.52 22.05 9.02
C VAL A 240 -6.98 22.20 9.06
N LYS A 241 -6.30 21.94 7.93
CA LYS A 241 -4.84 22.09 7.81
C LYS A 241 -4.37 23.43 7.23
N SER A 242 -5.26 24.37 6.94
CA SER A 242 -4.85 25.74 6.59
C SER A 242 -4.48 26.48 7.88
N PRO A 243 -3.20 26.85 8.12
CA PRO A 243 -2.88 27.77 9.19
C PRO A 243 -3.23 29.17 8.68
N SER A 244 -4.45 29.61 8.91
CA SER A 244 -4.74 31.04 8.99
C SER A 244 -4.78 31.41 10.46
N GLU A 245 -3.86 32.31 10.84
CA GLU A 245 -3.81 33.07 12.08
C GLU A 245 -3.16 32.39 13.32
N ALA A 246 -1.82 32.42 13.34
CA ALA A 246 -1.02 32.77 14.52
C ALA A 246 0.31 33.39 14.06
#